data_AF-A0A776Q9J1-F1
#
_entry.id   AF-A0A776Q9J1-F1
#
_cell.length_a   1.000
_cell.length_b   1.000
_cell.length_c   1.000
_cell.angle_alpha   90.00
_cell.angle_beta   90.00
_cell.angle_gamma   90.00
#
_symmetry.space_group_name_H-M   'P 1'
#
loop_
_entity.id
_entity.type
_entity.pdbx_description
1 polymer ?
#
loop_
_entity_poly.entity_id
_entity_poly.type
_entity_poly.pdbx_seq_one_letter_code
_entity_poly.pdbx_strand_id
1 'polypeptide(L)' 'MVQKILSDKVMNERTNAYYSYYLGERNISVLPLNVYDPPERFIAYIKKNRENLNITLSDFELEQIISGMRLKALA' A
#
# COMPACT_ATOMS: atom_id res chain seq x y z
N MET A 1 6.36 30.52 -0.16
CA MET A 1 5.52 29.31 0.00
C MET A 1 6.32 28.33 0.83
N VAL A 2 6.08 28.26 2.14
CA VAL A 2 6.79 27.31 3.02
C VAL A 2 6.21 25.93 2.73
N GLN A 3 6.92 25.11 1.96
CA GLN A 3 6.64 23.68 1.93
C GLN A 3 6.86 23.16 3.36
N LYS A 4 5.78 22.96 4.12
CA LYS A 4 5.84 22.23 5.39
C LYS A 4 6.29 20.82 5.05
N ILE A 5 7.55 20.50 5.36
CA ILE A 5 8.06 19.14 5.30
C ILE A 5 7.19 18.32 6.27
N LEU A 6 6.38 17.42 5.72
CA LEU A 6 5.61 16.47 6.51
C LEU A 6 6.62 15.53 7.18
N SER A 7 6.35 15.14 8.43
CA SER A 7 7.17 14.12 9.07
C SER A 7 7.00 12.78 8.35
N ASP A 8 8.04 11.94 8.37
CA ASP A 8 7.99 10.60 7.79
C ASP A 8 6.80 9.79 8.31
N LYS A 9 6.43 9.99 9.59
CA LYS A 9 5.26 9.37 10.20
C LYS A 9 3.95 9.73 9.46
N VAL A 10 3.76 11.00 9.12
CA VAL A 10 2.57 11.48 8.40
C VAL A 10 2.61 11.06 6.94
N MET A 11 3.80 11.03 6.33
CA MET A 11 3.97 10.52 4.96
C MET A 11 3.64 9.03 4.86
N ASN A 12 4.12 8.23 5.81
CA ASN A 12 3.85 6.80 5.91
C ASN A 12 2.35 6.54 6.10
N GLU A 13 1.71 7.22 7.04
CA GLU A 13 0.26 7.12 7.29
C GLU A 13 -0.54 7.39 6.02
N ARG A 14 -0.25 8.50 5.32
CA ARG A 14 -0.94 8.87 4.09
C ARG A 14 -0.72 7.85 2.98
N THR A 15 0.51 7.37 2.82
CA THR A 15 0.84 6.39 1.78
C THR A 15 0.17 5.06 2.05
N ASN A 16 0.18 4.58 3.30
CA ASN A 16 -0.46 3.34 3.69
C ASN A 16 -1.99 3.40 3.59
N ALA A 17 -2.58 4.55 3.93
CA ALA A 17 -4.01 4.79 3.72
C ALA A 17 -4.36 4.76 2.23
N TYR A 18 -3.55 5.42 1.40
CA TYR A 18 -3.69 5.40 -0.05
C TYR A 18 -3.58 3.97 -0.63
N TYR A 19 -2.61 3.18 -0.18
CA TYR A 19 -2.45 1.78 -0.60
C TYR A 19 -3.67 0.94 -0.26
N SER A 20 -4.19 1.08 0.96
CA SER A 20 -5.40 0.38 1.40
C SER A 20 -6.61 0.75 0.52
N TYR A 21 -6.76 2.05 0.22
CA TYR A 21 -7.81 2.54 -0.67
C TYR A 21 -7.69 1.96 -2.09
N TYR A 22 -6.49 2.01 -2.68
CA TYR A 22 -6.23 1.53 -4.04
C TYR A 22 -6.49 0.03 -4.23
N LEU A 23 -6.20 -0.75 -3.18
CA LEU A 23 -6.48 -2.18 -3.13
C LEU A 23 -7.99 -2.43 -2.94
N GLY A 24 -8.66 -1.62 -2.13
CA GLY A 24 -10.12 -1.65 -1.96
C GLY A 24 -10.89 -1.45 -3.28
N GLU A 25 -10.43 -0.53 -4.14
CA GLU A 25 -10.99 -0.35 -5.50
C GLU A 25 -10.90 -1.61 -6.39
N ARG A 26 -10.05 -2.58 -6.01
CA ARG A 26 -9.83 -3.86 -6.69
C ARG A 26 -10.39 -5.04 -5.90
N ASN A 27 -11.28 -4.79 -4.93
CA ASN A 27 -11.87 -5.79 -4.03
C ASN A 27 -10.85 -6.52 -3.13
N ILE A 28 -9.67 -5.92 -2.89
CA ILE A 28 -8.67 -6.44 -1.96
C ILE A 28 -8.75 -5.60 -0.69
N SER A 29 -9.49 -6.09 0.31
CA SER A 29 -9.64 -5.41 1.58
C SER A 29 -8.51 -5.79 2.53
N VAL A 30 -7.47 -4.95 2.61
CA VAL A 30 -6.33 -5.15 3.48
C VAL A 30 -5.89 -3.83 4.12
N LEU A 31 -5.53 -3.89 5.40
CA LEU A 31 -5.03 -2.74 6.16
C LEU A 31 -3.59 -3.01 6.63
N PRO A 32 -2.78 -1.95 6.78
CA PRO A 32 -1.45 -2.08 7.36
C PRO A 32 -1.56 -2.49 8.83
N LEU A 33 -0.62 -3.31 9.31
CA LEU A 33 -0.52 -3.65 10.74
C LEU A 33 -0.24 -2.42 11.61
N ASN A 34 0.51 -1.47 11.06
CA ASN A 34 0.77 -0.16 11.66
C ASN A 34 0.79 0.88 10.55
N VAL A 35 -0.07 1.89 10.63
CA VAL A 35 -0.17 2.95 9.61
C VAL A 35 1.10 3.80 9.52
N TYR A 36 1.91 3.86 10.58
CA TYR A 36 3.13 4.67 10.64
C TYR A 36 4.38 3.96 10.15
N ASP A 37 4.30 2.66 9.91
CA ASP A 37 5.42 1.87 9.40
C ASP A 37 5.74 2.28 7.95
N PRO A 38 7.00 2.11 7.50
CA PRO A 38 7.36 2.31 6.11
C PRO A 38 6.43 1.52 5.16
N PRO A 39 5.92 2.11 4.08
CA PRO A 39 4.98 1.44 3.17
C PRO A 39 5.50 0.13 2.57
N GLU A 40 6.82 -0.05 2.52
CA GLU A 40 7.48 -1.30 2.12
C GLU A 40 7.07 -2.47 3.03
N ARG A 41 6.87 -2.23 4.33
CA ARG A 41 6.40 -3.26 5.26
C ARG A 41 4.98 -3.68 4.96
N PHE A 42 4.13 -2.74 4.59
CA PHE A 42 2.76 -3.06 4.21
C PHE A 42 2.73 -3.89 2.92
N ILE A 43 3.54 -3.53 1.92
CA ILE A 43 3.69 -4.32 0.68
C ILE A 43 4.21 -5.73 0.99
N ALA A 44 5.24 -5.86 1.83
CA ALA A 44 5.78 -7.15 2.23
C ALA A 44 4.73 -8.01 2.96
N TYR A 45 3.91 -7.40 3.81
CA TYR A 45 2.80 -8.05 4.48
C TYR A 45 1.77 -8.61 3.48
N ILE A 46 1.36 -7.81 2.48
CA ILE A 46 0.42 -8.25 1.44
C ILE A 46 0.97 -9.46 0.68
N LYS A 47 2.22 -9.36 0.21
CA LYS A 47 2.88 -10.45 -0.54
C LYS A 47 2.97 -11.74 0.28
N LYS A 48 3.33 -11.63 1.56
CA LYS A 48 3.47 -12.79 2.46
C LYS A 48 2.12 -13.44 2.80
N ASN A 49 1.04 -12.67 2.87
CA ASN A 49 -0.26 -13.14 3.36
C ASN A 49 -1.31 -13.28 2.25
N ARG A 50 -0.90 -13.33 0.97
CA ARG A 50 -1.82 -13.36 -0.18
C ARG A 50 -2.94 -14.42 -0.07
N GLU A 51 -2.59 -15.60 0.43
CA GLU A 51 -3.52 -16.74 0.58
C GLU A 51 -4.56 -16.46 1.67
N ASN A 52 -4.13 -15.83 2.77
CA ASN A 52 -5.00 -15.45 3.88
C ASN A 52 -5.89 -14.24 3.55
N LEU A 53 -5.49 -13.44 2.55
CA LEU A 53 -6.21 -12.25 2.09
C LEU A 53 -7.23 -12.57 0.99
N ASN A 54 -7.46 -13.85 0.67
CA ASN A 54 -8.31 -14.31 -0.43
C ASN A 54 -7.96 -13.65 -1.77
N ILE A 55 -6.69 -13.30 -1.98
CA ILE A 55 -6.23 -12.72 -3.24
C ILE A 55 -6.06 -13.88 -4.23
N THR A 56 -6.95 -13.97 -5.22
CA THR A 56 -6.92 -15.00 -6.27
C THR A 56 -6.06 -14.62 -7.48
N LEU A 57 -5.40 -13.46 -7.42
CA LEU A 57 -4.56 -12.94 -8.48
C LEU A 57 -3.30 -13.80 -8.64
N SER A 58 -2.85 -13.94 -9.89
CA SER A 58 -1.52 -14.46 -10.16
C SER A 58 -0.44 -13.53 -9.59
N ASP A 59 0.76 -14.08 -9.38
CA ASP A 59 1.94 -13.33 -8.93
C ASP A 59 2.19 -12.10 -9.80
N PHE A 60 2.03 -12.25 -11.11
CA PHE A 60 2.22 -11.17 -12.08
C PHE A 60 1.18 -10.06 -11.93
N GLU A 61 -0.11 -10.41 -11.80
CA GLU A 61 -1.19 -9.42 -11.60
C GLU A 61 -1.03 -8.68 -10.26
N LEU A 62 -0.62 -9.38 -9.20
CA LEU A 62 -0.35 -8.78 -7.91
C LEU A 62 0.82 -7.78 -7.99
N GLU A 63 1.91 -8.14 -8.67
CA GLU A 63 3.04 -7.22 -8.89
C GLU A 63 2.64 -6.01 -9.74
N GLN A 64 1.78 -6.18 -10.76
CA GLN A 64 1.26 -5.06 -11.55
C GLN A 64 0.45 -4.08 -10.69
N ILE A 65 -0.42 -4.59 -9.81
CA ILE A 65 -1.19 -3.76 -8.88
C ILE A 65 -0.25 -3.00 -7.93
N ILE A 66 0.72 -3.70 -7.33
CA ILE A 66 1.69 -3.08 -6.41
C ILE A 66 2.54 -2.03 -7.13
N SER A 67 2.95 -2.30 -8.37
CA SER A 67 3.70 -1.34 -9.20
C SER A 67 2.87 -0.09 -9.51
N GLY A 68 1.62 -0.26 -9.97
CA GLY A 68 0.72 0.86 -10.25
C GLY A 68 0.41 1.69 -9.00
N MET A 69 0.25 1.03 -7.86
CA MET A 69 0.05 1.65 -6.55
C MET A 69 1.25 2.51 -6.14
N ARG A 70 2.47 2.01 -6.30
CA ARG A 70 3.72 2.77 -6.02
C ARG A 70 3.87 3.99 -6.92
N LEU A 71 3.61 3.83 -8.23
CA LEU A 71 3.75 4.92 -9.19
C LEU A 71 2.78 6.06 -8.89
N LYS A 72 1.53 5.75 -8.56
CA LYS A 72 0.51 6.76 -8.26
C LYS A 72 0.69 7.43 -6.90
N ALA A 73 1.37 6.80 -5.95
CA ALA A 73 1.72 7.45 -4.68
C ALA A 73 2.84 8.50 -4.82
N LEU A 74 3.63 8.43 -5.91
CA LEU A 74 4.70 9.37 -6.22
C LEU A 74 4.25 10.54 -7.13
N ALA A 75 3.04 10.46 -7.69
CA ALA A 75 2.46 11.44 -8.60
C ALA A 75 1.61 12.48 -7.84
#